data_AF-A0A068RCT1-F1
#
_entry.id   AF-A0A068RCT1-F1
#
_cell.length_a   1.000
_cell.length_b   1.000
_cell.length_c   1.000
_cell.angle_alpha   90.00
_cell.angle_beta   90.00
_cell.angle_gamma   90.00
#
_symmetry.space_group_name_H-M   'P 1'
#
loop_
_entity.id
_entity.type
_entity.pdbx_description
1 polymer ?
#
loop_
_entity_poly.entity_id
_entity_poly.type
_entity_poly.pdbx_seq_one_letter_code
_entity_poly.pdbx_strand_id
1 'polypeptide(L)'
;MKSTWVDPDDAPELGDAFFENASLNEGRLVIRRGRPLSLLPTKKSATIRYSPDVIDAFKSTGRGWQTRMDVALRDWLKHHCPKEIKL
;
A
#
# COMPACT_ATOMS: atom_id res chain seq x y z
N MET A 1 17.11 -19.57 -53.39
CA MET A 1 16.35 -20.70 -52.83
C MET A 1 15.97 -20.33 -51.40
N LYS A 2 14.69 -20.43 -51.02
CA LYS A 2 14.23 -20.10 -49.66
C LYS A 2 14.44 -21.33 -48.77
N SER A 3 15.18 -21.17 -47.67
CA SER A 3 15.38 -22.24 -46.67
C SER A 3 14.06 -22.56 -46.00
N THR A 4 13.67 -23.83 -45.97
CA THR A 4 12.49 -24.37 -45.26
C THR A 4 12.85 -24.94 -43.89
N TRP A 5 14.06 -24.67 -43.38
CA TRP A 5 14.43 -25.10 -42.04
C TRP A 5 13.74 -24.21 -41.01
N VAL A 6 12.88 -24.83 -40.21
CA VAL A 6 12.19 -24.23 -39.08
C VAL A 6 12.91 -24.73 -37.83
N ASP A 7 13.40 -23.82 -37.00
CA ASP A 7 14.08 -24.16 -35.75
C ASP A 7 13.07 -24.84 -34.81
N PRO A 8 13.37 -26.04 -34.28
CA PRO A 8 12.49 -26.69 -33.29
C PRO A 8 12.29 -25.86 -32.01
N ASP A 9 13.23 -24.95 -31.71
CA ASP A 9 13.14 -24.01 -30.59
C ASP A 9 12.55 -22.64 -31.01
N ASP A 10 12.10 -22.47 -32.28
CA ASP A 10 11.49 -21.22 -32.74
C ASP A 10 10.16 -21.01 -32.00
N ALA A 11 10.07 -19.89 -31.30
CA ALA A 11 8.86 -19.54 -30.57
C ALA A 11 7.71 -19.29 -31.56
N PRO A 12 6.47 -19.68 -31.21
CA PRO A 12 5.32 -19.35 -32.04
C PRO A 12 5.17 -17.83 -32.17
N GLU A 13 4.68 -17.39 -33.32
CA GLU A 13 4.33 -15.98 -33.54
C GLU A 13 3.34 -15.50 -32.47
N LEU A 14 3.58 -14.29 -31.96
CA LEU A 14 2.72 -13.66 -30.95
C LEU A 14 1.42 -13.20 -31.59
N GLY A 15 0.48 -14.13 -31.77
CA GLY A 15 -0.85 -13.85 -32.28
C GLY A 15 -1.78 -13.20 -31.24
N ASP A 16 -2.99 -12.86 -31.67
CA ASP A 16 -3.99 -12.17 -30.84
C ASP A 16 -4.27 -12.88 -29.51
N ALA A 17 -4.30 -14.22 -29.50
CA ALA A 17 -4.51 -15.03 -28.30
C ALA A 17 -3.44 -14.82 -27.20
N PHE A 18 -2.20 -14.49 -27.58
CA PHE A 18 -1.14 -14.14 -26.64
C PHE A 18 -1.45 -12.81 -25.95
N PHE A 19 -1.90 -11.81 -26.72
CA PHE A 19 -2.20 -10.48 -26.22
C PHE A 19 -3.52 -10.39 -25.43
N GLU A 20 -4.51 -11.25 -25.72
CA GLU A 20 -5.77 -11.31 -24.98
C GLU A 20 -5.57 -11.52 -23.47
N ASN A 21 -4.53 -12.27 -23.08
CA ASN A 21 -4.20 -12.56 -21.69
C ASN A 21 -2.91 -11.88 -21.20
N ALA A 22 -2.27 -11.06 -22.04
CA ALA A 22 -1.01 -10.41 -21.71
C ALA A 22 -1.19 -9.28 -20.68
N SER A 23 -0.22 -9.13 -19.78
CA SER A 23 -0.14 -7.99 -18.87
C SER A 23 0.79 -6.93 -19.46
N LEU A 24 0.31 -5.68 -19.56
CA LEU A 24 1.12 -4.56 -20.02
C LEU A 24 2.08 -4.13 -18.90
N ASN A 25 3.38 -4.08 -19.20
CA ASN A 25 4.43 -3.68 -18.26
C ASN A 25 5.18 -2.44 -18.78
N GLU A 26 5.52 -1.51 -17.89
CA GLU A 26 6.53 -0.46 -18.13
C GLU A 26 7.75 -0.77 -17.25
N GLY A 27 8.82 -1.28 -17.86
CA GLY A 27 9.97 -1.81 -17.11
C GLY A 27 9.59 -3.01 -16.24
N ARG A 28 9.79 -2.91 -14.91
CA ARG A 28 9.40 -3.95 -13.94
C ARG A 28 7.99 -3.77 -13.36
N LEU A 29 7.24 -2.76 -13.81
CA LEU A 29 5.94 -2.41 -13.24
C LEU A 29 4.81 -2.85 -14.16
N VAL A 30 3.90 -3.68 -13.63
CA VAL A 30 2.66 -4.07 -14.32
C VAL A 30 1.70 -2.87 -14.29
N ILE A 31 1.39 -2.32 -15.46
CA ILE A 31 0.60 -1.09 -15.62
C ILE A 31 -0.86 -1.33 -15.24
N ARG A 32 -1.39 -2.57 -15.27
CA ARG A 32 -2.69 -2.89 -14.63
C ARG A 32 -3.00 -4.39 -14.48
N ARG A 33 -3.19 -4.83 -13.23
CA ARG A 33 -4.48 -5.20 -12.59
C ARG A 33 -4.27 -5.37 -11.06
N GLY A 34 -4.79 -4.43 -10.25
CA GLY A 34 -4.72 -4.44 -8.78
C GLY A 34 -5.35 -3.21 -8.11
N ARG A 35 -5.70 -3.28 -6.81
CA ARG A 35 -6.38 -2.24 -6.01
C ARG A 35 -5.79 -0.84 -6.29
N PRO A 36 -6.63 0.20 -6.51
CA PRO A 36 -6.13 1.53 -6.81
C PRO A 36 -5.12 1.99 -5.77
N LEU A 37 -3.98 2.52 -6.23
CA LEU A 37 -3.02 3.23 -5.39
C LEU A 37 -3.81 4.31 -4.63
N SER A 38 -3.80 4.25 -3.30
CA SER A 38 -4.56 5.20 -2.49
C SER A 38 -4.04 6.60 -2.77
N LEU A 39 -4.86 7.44 -3.42
CA LEU A 39 -4.57 8.85 -3.71
C LEU A 39 -4.49 9.71 -2.43
N LEU A 40 -4.90 9.16 -1.28
CA LEU A 40 -4.83 9.80 0.03
C LEU A 40 -3.47 9.53 0.68
N PRO A 41 -2.92 10.48 1.47
CA PRO A 41 -1.68 10.27 2.20
C PRO A 41 -1.81 9.03 3.11
N THR A 42 -0.98 8.03 2.83
CA THR A 42 -0.94 6.78 3.59
C THR A 42 -0.53 7.08 5.03
N LYS A 43 -1.26 6.50 5.99
CA LYS A 43 -0.87 6.54 7.40
C LYS A 43 0.55 6.00 7.54
N LYS A 44 1.43 6.73 8.23
CA LYS A 44 2.79 6.28 8.51
C LYS A 44 2.75 5.27 9.66
N SER A 45 3.28 4.07 9.44
CA SER A 45 3.47 3.08 10.51
C SER A 45 4.71 3.43 11.33
N ALA A 46 4.54 3.61 12.64
CA ALA A 46 5.65 3.78 13.57
C ALA A 46 5.45 2.85 14.78
N THR A 47 6.55 2.31 15.31
CA THR A 47 6.53 1.49 16.53
C THR A 47 6.83 2.39 17.73
N ILE A 48 5.81 2.70 18.52
CA ILE A 48 5.90 3.58 19.71
C ILE A 48 5.41 2.79 20.94
N ARG A 49 5.98 3.07 22.11
CA ARG A 49 5.50 2.56 23.40
C ARG A 49 4.64 3.63 24.07
N TYR A 50 3.48 3.23 24.57
CA TYR A 50 2.57 4.08 25.34
C TYR A 50 2.47 3.54 26.75
N SER A 51 2.14 4.42 27.71
CA SER A 51 1.83 4.00 29.07
C SER A 51 0.63 3.03 29.09
N PRO A 52 0.62 2.01 29.97
CA PRO A 52 -0.44 0.99 29.98
C PRO A 52 -1.84 1.55 30.18
N ASP A 53 -1.99 2.51 31.09
CA ASP A 53 -3.23 3.22 31.40
C ASP A 53 -3.84 3.91 30.18
N VAL A 54 -3.01 4.56 29.35
CA VAL A 54 -3.46 5.20 28.10
C VAL A 54 -4.01 4.15 27.14
N ILE A 55 -3.29 3.04 26.95
CA ILE A 55 -3.72 1.98 26.04
C ILE A 55 -4.99 1.30 26.54
N ASP A 56 -5.10 1.02 27.83
CA ASP A 56 -6.25 0.35 28.41
C ASP A 56 -7.50 1.24 28.35
N ALA A 57 -7.35 2.54 28.60
CA ALA A 57 -8.43 3.52 28.43
C ALA A 57 -8.98 3.49 27.00
N PHE A 58 -8.13 3.57 25.97
CA PHE A 58 -8.60 3.51 24.59
C PHE A 58 -9.13 2.13 24.21
N LYS A 59 -8.47 1.03 24.58
CA LYS A 59 -8.93 -0.34 24.28
C LYS A 59 -10.31 -0.63 24.88
N SER A 60 -10.60 -0.13 26.08
CA SER A 60 -11.91 -0.29 26.74
C SER A 60 -13.06 0.23 25.87
N THR A 61 -12.78 1.18 24.97
CA THR A 61 -13.77 1.75 24.07
C THR A 61 -14.22 0.78 22.96
N GLY A 62 -13.50 -0.31 22.74
CA GLY A 62 -13.86 -1.40 21.82
C GLY A 62 -13.31 -1.22 20.40
N ARG A 63 -14.05 -1.73 19.40
CA ARG A 63 -13.62 -1.70 17.99
C ARG A 63 -13.28 -0.26 17.55
N GLY A 64 -12.19 -0.11 16.79
CA GLY A 64 -11.75 1.19 16.30
C GLY A 64 -11.07 2.08 17.34
N TRP A 65 -10.70 1.56 18.52
CA TRP A 65 -9.97 2.32 19.54
C TRP A 65 -8.71 3.00 19.02
N GLN A 66 -7.96 2.35 18.11
CA GLN A 66 -6.78 2.96 17.48
C GLN A 66 -7.15 4.18 16.62
N THR A 67 -8.29 4.13 15.92
CA THR A 67 -8.76 5.28 15.13
C THR A 67 -9.22 6.41 16.05
N ARG A 68 -9.86 6.09 17.17
CA ARG A 68 -10.22 7.10 18.20
C ARG A 68 -8.98 7.73 18.83
N MET A 69 -7.95 6.95 19.10
CA MET A 69 -6.66 7.45 19.61
C MET A 69 -6.00 8.39 18.59
N ASP A 70 -5.99 8.03 17.30
CA ASP A 70 -5.50 8.88 16.21
C ASP A 70 -6.28 10.21 16.14
N VAL A 71 -7.62 10.17 16.22
CA VAL A 71 -8.45 11.38 16.27
C VAL A 71 -8.16 12.24 17.49
N ALA A 72 -8.02 11.64 18.67
CA ALA A 72 -7.71 12.34 19.92
C ALA A 72 -6.35 13.05 19.85
N LEU A 73 -5.31 12.37 19.32
CA LEU A 73 -3.99 12.97 19.13
C LEU A 73 -4.04 14.13 18.13
N ARG A 74 -4.79 13.98 17.03
CA ARG A 74 -4.98 15.06 16.05
C ARG A 74 -5.70 16.25 16.64
N ASP A 75 -6.69 16.01 17.50
CA ASP A 75 -7.43 17.08 18.17
C ASP A 75 -6.56 17.81 19.19
N TRP A 76 -5.80 17.06 19.99
CA TRP A 76 -4.83 17.61 20.94
C TRP A 76 -3.83 18.55 20.23
N LEU A 77 -3.34 18.17 19.04
CA LEU A 77 -2.42 18.99 18.22
C LEU A 77 -3.02 20.29 17.67
N LYS A 78 -4.35 20.44 17.62
CA LYS A 78 -4.97 21.72 17.23
C LYS A 78 -4.85 22.76 18.33
N HIS A 79 -4.80 22.31 19.57
CA HIS A 79 -4.86 23.15 20.76
C HIS A 79 -3.53 23.24 21.50
N HIS A 80 -2.57 22.37 21.20
CA HIS A 80 -1.30 22.28 21.90
C HIS A 80 -0.13 22.12 20.94
N CYS A 81 1.01 22.72 21.30
CA CYS A 81 2.26 22.51 20.59
C CYS A 81 3.08 21.41 21.28
N PRO A 82 3.50 20.34 20.57
CA PRO A 82 4.35 19.30 21.17
C PRO A 82 5.63 19.81 21.82
N LYS A 83 6.16 20.96 21.37
CA LYS A 83 7.38 21.57 21.91
C LYS A 83 7.20 22.11 23.33
N GLU A 84 5.97 22.32 23.77
CA GLU A 84 5.66 22.86 25.10
C GLU A 84 5.59 21.76 26.17
N ILE A 85 5.52 20.48 25.76
CA ILE A 85 5.55 19.36 26.69
C ILE A 85 6.94 19.29 27.31
N LYS A 86 6.99 19.44 28.64
CA LYS A 86 8.19 19.17 29.43
C LYS A 86 8.24 17.68 29.76
N LEU A 87 9.41 17.08 29.58
CA LEU A 87 9.71 15.69 29.91
C LEU A 87 10.18 15.56 31.36
#